data_AF-A0A2S6MFH3-F1
#
_entry.id   AF-A0A2S6MFH3-F1
#
_cell.length_a   1.000
_cell.length_b   1.000
_cell.length_c   1.000
_cell.angle_alpha   90.00
_cell.angle_beta   90.00
_cell.angle_gamma   90.00
#
_symmetry.space_group_name_H-M   'P 1'
#
loop_
_entity.id
_entity.type
_entity.pdbx_description
1 polymer ?
#
loop_
_entity_poly.entity_id
_entity_poly.type
_entity_poly.pdbx_seq_one_letter_code
_entity_poly.pdbx_strand_id
1 'polypeptide(L)'
;MPVMAMWSSGFGMSLAMVRLTFGLAGIAAVVWASTVFPVFRMSTPVREIASRILADDRFKPGVIDGVLASIDRSPELPLMSHAVTRTEAILRVRWAEEAMMRRGTDEGDLRAAISEQKVRHSLTISPVDSFLWLKLYSLSSALHGFDVRNIAYLDQSYATGPFEGWIALQRNRLALAAFSMLSEVTRQKAEIEFAAIVDSGFVEAAAISLTNVGWLQRDRLLASLDRADVISREQFAKWLAREGVKVDVPGIVLEERFGR
;
A
#
# COMPACT_ATOMS: atom_id res chain seq x y z
N MET A 1 65.66 28.93 -44.81
CA MET A 1 65.28 28.72 -43.39
C MET A 1 65.13 30.10 -42.77
N PRO A 2 64.05 30.45 -42.03
CA PRO A 2 63.26 29.61 -41.12
C PRO A 2 61.74 29.60 -41.39
N VAL A 3 61.09 28.56 -40.86
CA VAL A 3 59.65 28.42 -40.64
C VAL A 3 59.41 28.86 -39.19
N MET A 4 58.52 29.82 -38.92
CA MET A 4 58.10 30.08 -37.52
C MET A 4 56.68 30.65 -37.41
N ALA A 5 55.83 29.82 -36.80
CA ALA A 5 54.76 30.16 -35.87
C ALA A 5 53.63 31.10 -36.34
N MET A 6 52.71 30.53 -37.12
CA MET A 6 51.27 30.80 -36.94
C MET A 6 50.76 29.77 -35.90
N TRP A 7 49.65 30.04 -35.19
CA TRP A 7 49.00 29.23 -34.14
C TRP A 7 49.27 29.67 -32.67
N SER A 8 48.45 30.59 -32.14
CA SER A 8 48.19 30.64 -30.69
C SER A 8 46.90 31.36 -30.24
N SER A 9 46.01 31.81 -31.12
CA SER A 9 44.81 32.57 -30.72
C SER A 9 43.55 31.73 -30.43
N GLY A 10 43.56 30.41 -30.66
CA GLY A 10 42.37 29.55 -30.50
C GLY A 10 42.09 29.03 -29.07
N PHE A 11 43.06 29.12 -28.15
CA PHE A 11 42.97 28.43 -26.84
C PHE A 11 42.22 29.23 -25.76
N GLY A 12 42.22 30.56 -25.83
CA GLY A 12 41.58 31.41 -24.81
C GLY A 12 40.05 31.42 -24.87
N MET A 13 39.48 31.32 -26.07
CA MET A 13 38.03 31.41 -26.30
C MET A 13 37.29 30.13 -25.85
N SER A 14 37.95 28.97 -25.97
CA SER A 14 37.46 27.67 -25.48
C SER A 14 37.31 27.65 -23.96
N LEU A 15 38.28 28.21 -23.22
CA LEU A 15 38.26 28.18 -21.76
C LEU A 15 37.17 29.08 -21.16
N ALA A 16 36.90 30.25 -21.77
CA ALA A 16 35.82 31.14 -21.35
C ALA A 16 34.44 30.51 -21.58
N MET A 17 34.26 29.82 -22.71
CA MET A 17 33.02 29.15 -23.05
C MET A 17 32.73 27.97 -22.11
N VAL A 18 33.77 27.20 -21.74
CA VAL A 18 33.67 26.12 -20.74
C VAL A 18 33.29 26.68 -19.35
N ARG A 19 33.85 27.81 -18.93
CA ARG A 19 33.49 28.42 -17.63
C ARG A 19 32.03 28.90 -17.60
N LEU A 20 31.53 29.43 -18.72
CA LEU A 20 30.15 29.87 -18.82
C LEU A 20 29.16 28.70 -18.74
N THR A 21 29.45 27.59 -19.43
CA THR A 21 28.58 26.40 -19.40
C THR A 21 28.54 25.76 -18.02
N PHE A 22 29.68 25.64 -17.32
CA PHE A 22 29.70 25.15 -15.94
C PHE A 22 28.96 26.08 -14.98
N GLY A 23 29.06 27.41 -15.17
CA GLY A 23 28.30 28.39 -14.38
C GLY A 23 26.79 28.23 -14.56
N LEU A 24 26.32 28.11 -15.80
CA LEU A 24 24.89 27.91 -16.11
C LEU A 24 24.38 26.56 -15.59
N ALA A 25 25.17 25.50 -15.73
CA ALA A 25 24.83 24.18 -15.16
C ALA A 25 24.74 24.22 -13.64
N GLY A 26 25.63 24.98 -12.97
CA GLY A 26 25.56 25.20 -11.52
C GLY A 26 24.29 25.92 -11.09
N ILE A 27 23.90 26.99 -11.80
CA ILE A 27 22.66 27.73 -11.50
C ILE A 27 21.44 26.84 -11.75
N ALA A 28 21.41 26.09 -12.85
CA ALA A 28 20.35 25.13 -13.14
C ALA A 28 20.25 24.05 -12.06
N ALA A 29 21.38 23.54 -11.55
CA ALA A 29 21.40 22.57 -10.45
C ALA A 29 20.89 23.17 -9.14
N VAL A 30 21.19 24.43 -8.84
CA VAL A 30 20.68 25.12 -7.63
C VAL A 30 19.18 25.37 -7.73
N VAL A 31 18.68 25.80 -8.89
CA VAL A 31 17.23 26.00 -9.14
C VAL A 31 16.49 24.67 -9.12
N TRP A 32 17.07 23.62 -9.69
CA TRP A 32 16.51 22.27 -9.61
C TRP A 32 16.50 21.76 -8.17
N ALA A 33 17.60 21.93 -7.42
CA ALA A 33 17.65 21.56 -6.01
C ALA A 33 16.63 22.36 -5.19
N SER A 34 16.47 23.67 -5.39
CA SER A 34 15.53 24.47 -4.61
C SER A 34 14.05 24.13 -4.88
N THR A 35 13.74 23.62 -6.07
CA THR A 35 12.38 23.17 -6.44
C THR A 35 12.10 21.73 -6.01
N VAL A 36 13.10 20.84 -6.07
CA VAL A 36 12.95 19.40 -5.79
C VAL A 36 13.23 19.04 -4.33
N PHE A 37 14.16 19.72 -3.66
CA PHE A 37 14.52 19.48 -2.27
C PHE A 37 13.37 19.66 -1.27
N PRO A 38 12.44 20.63 -1.42
CA PRO A 38 11.24 20.71 -0.60
C PRO A 38 10.35 19.46 -0.73
N VAL A 39 10.20 18.94 -1.95
CA VAL A 39 9.43 17.71 -2.23
C VAL A 39 10.08 16.50 -1.55
N PHE A 40 11.41 16.39 -1.60
CA PHE A 40 12.14 15.32 -0.91
C PHE A 40 12.07 15.45 0.62
N ARG A 41 12.15 16.66 1.18
CA ARG A 41 11.97 16.87 2.63
C ARG A 41 10.56 16.56 3.12
N MET A 42 9.54 16.70 2.26
CA MET A 42 8.18 16.25 2.57
C MET A 42 8.01 14.73 2.37
N SER A 43 8.85 14.07 1.58
CA SER A 43 8.78 12.63 1.32
C SER A 43 9.31 11.75 2.46
N THR A 44 10.25 12.24 3.26
CA THR A 44 10.80 11.50 4.42
C THR A 44 9.78 11.28 5.54
N PRO A 45 9.02 12.30 5.99
CA PRO A 45 7.92 12.11 6.93
C PRO A 45 6.81 11.21 6.37
N VAL A 46 6.51 11.32 5.07
CA VAL A 46 5.49 10.49 4.41
C VAL A 46 5.89 9.02 4.39
N ARG A 47 7.18 8.70 4.19
CA ARG A 47 7.68 7.32 4.24
C ARG A 47 7.69 6.76 5.66
N GLU A 48 7.98 7.60 6.66
CA GLU A 48 7.93 7.23 8.09
C GLU A 48 6.50 7.07 8.62
N ILE A 49 5.57 7.91 8.17
CA ILE A 49 4.14 7.80 8.48
C ILE A 49 3.54 6.60 7.76
N ALA A 50 3.91 6.35 6.50
CA ALA A 50 3.53 5.12 5.80
C ALA A 50 4.05 3.90 6.54
N SER A 51 5.33 3.82 6.93
CA SER A 51 5.86 2.68 7.68
C SER A 51 5.20 2.48 9.05
N ARG A 52 4.78 3.55 9.74
CA ARG A 52 4.07 3.47 11.03
C ARG A 52 2.60 3.09 10.87
N ILE A 53 1.92 3.59 9.83
CA ILE A 53 0.56 3.14 9.47
C ILE A 53 0.58 1.68 9.00
N LEU A 54 1.64 1.27 8.30
CA LEU A 54 1.91 -0.12 7.87
C LEU A 54 2.18 -1.06 9.05
N ALA A 55 2.78 -0.56 10.14
CA ALA A 55 3.02 -1.32 11.36
C ALA A 55 1.80 -1.42 12.28
N ASP A 56 0.65 -0.83 11.89
CA ASP A 56 -0.52 -0.63 12.75
C ASP A 56 -0.17 0.06 14.10
N ASP A 57 0.88 0.90 14.10
CA ASP A 57 1.30 1.59 15.31
C ASP A 57 0.19 2.54 15.78
N ARG A 58 -0.15 2.45 17.06
CA ARG A 58 -1.12 3.34 17.69
C ARG A 58 -0.50 4.74 17.81
N PHE A 59 -1.16 5.75 17.26
CA PHE A 59 -0.72 7.12 17.48
C PHE A 59 -1.06 7.55 18.91
N LYS A 60 -0.29 8.50 19.45
CA LYS A 60 -0.65 9.13 20.73
C LYS A 60 -2.00 9.83 20.55
N PRO A 61 -2.97 9.65 21.48
CA PRO A 61 -4.25 10.35 21.42
C PRO A 61 -4.06 11.86 21.24
N GLY A 62 -4.78 12.47 20.29
CA GLY A 62 -4.75 13.91 20.03
C GLY A 62 -3.74 14.40 18.98
N VAL A 63 -2.77 13.57 18.57
CA VAL A 63 -1.81 13.97 17.51
C VAL A 63 -2.50 14.12 16.16
N ILE A 64 -3.37 13.16 15.80
CA ILE A 64 -4.11 13.19 14.54
C ILE A 64 -5.08 14.38 14.51
N ASP A 65 -5.76 14.66 15.61
CA ASP A 65 -6.68 15.80 15.73
C ASP A 65 -5.97 17.14 15.49
N GLY A 66 -4.76 17.31 16.05
CA GLY A 66 -3.96 18.51 15.85
C GLY A 66 -3.49 18.70 14.40
N VAL A 67 -3.12 17.61 13.72
CA VAL A 67 -2.71 17.66 12.31
C VAL A 67 -3.91 17.96 11.41
N LEU A 68 -5.05 17.29 11.62
CA LEU A 68 -6.28 17.55 10.85
C LEU A 68 -6.75 18.99 11.01
N ALA A 69 -6.73 19.53 12.23
CA ALA A 69 -7.09 20.93 12.47
C ALA A 69 -6.15 21.94 11.79
N SER A 70 -4.88 21.57 11.53
CA SER A 70 -3.94 22.40 10.76
C SER A 70 -4.24 22.36 9.26
N ILE A 71 -4.59 21.18 8.75
CA ILE A 71 -4.99 20.99 7.34
C ILE A 71 -6.27 21.79 7.07
N ASP A 72 -7.28 21.68 7.93
CA ASP A 72 -8.58 22.36 7.77
C ASP A 72 -8.45 23.90 7.80
N ARG A 73 -7.37 24.44 8.39
CA ARG A 73 -7.09 25.90 8.44
C ARG A 73 -6.26 26.42 7.28
N SER A 74 -5.69 25.55 6.45
CA SER A 74 -4.77 25.95 5.37
C SER A 74 -5.55 26.22 4.08
N PRO A 75 -5.32 27.36 3.39
CA PRO A 75 -5.99 27.64 2.12
C PRO A 75 -5.51 26.67 1.02
N GLU A 76 -6.45 26.06 0.30
CA GLU A 76 -6.17 25.07 -0.76
C GLU A 76 -5.37 25.72 -1.91
N LEU A 77 -4.08 25.37 -2.04
CA LEU A 77 -3.26 25.75 -3.18
C LEU A 77 -3.45 24.70 -4.31
N PRO A 78 -3.86 25.10 -5.54
CA PRO A 78 -4.27 24.18 -6.61
C PRO A 78 -3.22 23.13 -7.02
N LEU A 79 -1.94 23.49 -6.95
CA LEU A 79 -0.81 22.66 -7.41
C LEU A 79 -0.28 21.67 -6.35
N MET A 80 -0.72 21.79 -5.09
CA MET A 80 -0.40 20.83 -4.01
C MET A 80 -1.57 19.89 -3.67
N SER A 81 -2.65 19.94 -4.44
CA SER A 81 -3.92 19.28 -4.14
C SER A 81 -3.83 17.76 -4.02
N HIS A 82 -3.28 17.04 -5.02
CA HIS A 82 -3.34 15.58 -5.04
C HIS A 82 -2.68 14.91 -3.83
N ALA A 83 -1.42 15.24 -3.54
CA ALA A 83 -0.68 14.64 -2.43
C ALA A 83 -1.28 15.02 -1.08
N VAL A 84 -1.70 16.29 -0.91
CA VAL A 84 -2.33 16.76 0.34
C VAL A 84 -3.68 16.10 0.55
N THR A 85 -4.55 16.06 -0.46
CA THR A 85 -5.87 15.42 -0.37
C THR A 85 -5.75 13.92 -0.12
N ARG A 86 -4.78 13.24 -0.73
CA ARG A 86 -4.47 11.83 -0.44
C ARG A 86 -4.05 11.64 1.01
N THR A 87 -3.09 12.42 1.49
CA THR A 87 -2.60 12.34 2.88
C THR A 87 -3.71 12.65 3.88
N GLU A 88 -4.52 13.67 3.61
CA GLU A 88 -5.69 14.03 4.40
C GLU A 88 -6.68 12.86 4.49
N ALA A 89 -6.99 12.20 3.36
CA ALA A 89 -7.86 11.02 3.35
C ALA A 89 -7.30 9.87 4.20
N ILE A 90 -6.01 9.57 4.06
CA ILE A 90 -5.34 8.51 4.85
C ILE A 90 -5.37 8.82 6.36
N LEU A 91 -5.09 10.08 6.73
CA LEU A 91 -5.14 10.50 8.14
C LEU A 91 -6.56 10.40 8.70
N ARG A 92 -7.59 10.79 7.93
CA ARG A 92 -8.99 10.66 8.36
C ARG A 92 -9.40 9.19 8.49
N VAL A 93 -9.00 8.32 7.56
CA VAL A 93 -9.21 6.86 7.73
C VAL A 93 -8.65 6.37 9.06
N ARG A 94 -7.40 6.74 9.40
CA ARG A 94 -6.80 6.32 10.67
C ARG A 94 -7.56 6.90 11.88
N TRP A 95 -7.98 8.15 11.77
CA TRP A 95 -8.79 8.82 12.79
C TRP A 95 -10.12 8.10 13.05
N ALA A 96 -10.79 7.63 11.99
CA ALA A 96 -12.00 6.83 12.08
C ALA A 96 -11.72 5.44 12.67
N GLU A 97 -10.69 4.73 12.21
CA GLU A 97 -10.32 3.41 12.73
C GLU A 97 -10.03 3.46 14.24
N GLU A 98 -9.28 4.47 14.72
CA GLU A 98 -9.00 4.64 16.14
C GLU A 98 -10.25 4.92 16.97
N ALA A 99 -11.21 5.67 16.42
CA ALA A 99 -12.48 5.94 17.08
C ALA A 99 -13.36 4.70 17.13
N MET A 100 -13.44 3.93 16.05
CA MET A 100 -14.23 2.70 15.97
C MET A 100 -13.69 1.59 16.89
N MET A 101 -12.38 1.52 17.11
CA MET A 101 -11.79 0.59 18.09
C MET A 101 -12.27 0.87 19.53
N ARG A 102 -12.61 2.13 19.84
CA ARG A 102 -13.23 2.51 21.12
C ARG A 102 -14.74 2.25 21.01
N ARG A 103 -15.14 1.00 21.27
CA ARG A 103 -16.52 0.49 21.08
C ARG A 103 -17.61 1.50 21.47
N GLY A 104 -18.56 1.70 20.54
CA GLY A 104 -19.95 2.08 20.86
C GLY A 104 -20.23 3.56 21.11
N THR A 105 -19.64 4.47 20.33
CA THR A 105 -20.00 5.90 20.40
C THR A 105 -20.45 6.41 19.03
N ASP A 106 -21.50 7.22 19.01
CA ASP A 106 -21.98 7.94 17.80
C ASP A 106 -20.85 8.75 17.12
N GLU A 107 -19.84 9.12 17.90
CA GLU A 107 -18.62 9.77 17.44
C GLU A 107 -17.80 8.90 16.47
N GLY A 108 -17.74 7.58 16.68
CA GLY A 108 -17.04 6.66 15.77
C GLY A 108 -17.68 6.64 14.38
N ASP A 109 -19.00 6.56 14.33
CA ASP A 109 -19.76 6.53 13.09
C ASP A 109 -19.68 7.88 12.36
N LEU A 110 -19.76 9.00 13.09
CA LEU A 110 -19.58 10.33 12.52
C LEU A 110 -18.20 10.47 11.86
N ARG A 111 -17.14 10.04 12.56
CA ARG A 111 -15.76 10.09 12.03
C ARG A 111 -15.58 9.20 10.82
N ALA A 112 -16.15 8.00 10.84
CA ALA A 112 -16.12 7.09 9.71
C ALA A 112 -16.85 7.68 8.50
N ALA A 113 -18.01 8.32 8.68
CA ALA A 113 -18.76 8.95 7.59
C ALA A 113 -17.99 10.12 6.96
N ILE A 114 -17.39 10.99 7.78
CA ILE A 114 -16.52 12.09 7.30
C ILE A 114 -15.33 11.52 6.52
N SER A 115 -14.72 10.46 7.03
CA SER A 115 -13.57 9.81 6.40
C SER A 115 -13.95 9.17 5.08
N GLU A 116 -15.12 8.52 4.99
CA GLU A 116 -15.63 7.95 3.75
C GLU A 116 -15.77 9.03 2.67
N GLN A 117 -16.39 10.16 2.99
CA GLN A 117 -16.57 11.27 2.06
C GLN A 117 -15.22 11.79 1.54
N LYS A 118 -14.22 11.90 2.42
CA LYS A 118 -12.89 12.42 2.08
C LYS A 118 -12.07 11.43 1.26
N VAL A 119 -12.20 10.13 1.52
CA VAL A 119 -11.64 9.08 0.67
C VAL A 119 -12.27 9.13 -0.72
N ARG A 120 -13.60 9.23 -0.83
CA ARG A 120 -14.30 9.39 -2.12
C ARG A 120 -13.80 10.61 -2.88
N HIS A 121 -13.70 11.76 -2.20
CA HIS A 121 -13.17 12.98 -2.81
C HIS A 121 -11.73 12.78 -3.33
N SER A 122 -10.85 12.18 -2.52
CA SER A 122 -9.49 11.86 -2.95
C SER A 122 -9.46 10.92 -4.16
N LEU A 123 -10.35 9.92 -4.22
CA LEU A 123 -10.49 9.02 -5.36
C LEU A 123 -11.03 9.69 -6.62
N THR A 124 -11.81 10.78 -6.52
CA THR A 124 -12.19 11.56 -7.71
C THR A 124 -11.00 12.26 -8.35
N ILE A 125 -9.99 12.61 -7.56
CA ILE A 125 -8.73 13.22 -8.01
C ILE A 125 -7.71 12.14 -8.39
N SER A 126 -7.74 10.99 -7.73
CA SER A 126 -6.79 9.87 -7.89
C SER A 126 -7.49 8.52 -7.98
N PRO A 127 -8.12 8.19 -9.11
CA PRO A 127 -8.92 6.97 -9.24
C PRO A 127 -8.09 5.69 -9.23
N VAL A 128 -6.76 5.78 -9.33
CA VAL A 128 -5.84 4.63 -9.37
C VAL A 128 -5.31 4.22 -8.00
N ASP A 129 -5.72 4.87 -6.91
CA ASP A 129 -5.21 4.55 -5.57
C ASP A 129 -5.87 3.30 -4.98
N SER A 130 -5.16 2.17 -5.08
CA SER A 130 -5.63 0.85 -4.63
C SER A 130 -5.91 0.77 -3.13
N PHE A 131 -5.13 1.49 -2.33
CA PHE A 131 -5.30 1.53 -0.88
C PHE A 131 -6.51 2.34 -0.47
N LEU A 132 -6.75 3.48 -1.11
CA LEU A 132 -7.95 4.27 -0.84
C LEU A 132 -9.22 3.50 -1.23
N TRP A 133 -9.21 2.74 -2.32
CA TRP A 133 -10.31 1.83 -2.64
C TRP A 133 -10.53 0.76 -1.56
N LEU A 134 -9.46 0.17 -1.04
CA LEU A 134 -9.53 -0.80 0.06
C LEU A 134 -10.08 -0.19 1.36
N LYS A 135 -9.65 1.02 1.69
CA LYS A 135 -10.12 1.74 2.88
C LYS A 135 -11.57 2.19 2.72
N LEU A 136 -11.98 2.58 1.51
CA LEU A 136 -13.38 2.86 1.19
C LEU A 136 -14.27 1.63 1.43
N TYR A 137 -13.86 0.45 0.94
CA TYR A 137 -14.56 -0.80 1.23
C TYR A 137 -14.70 -1.06 2.74
N SER A 138 -13.62 -0.87 3.49
CA SER A 138 -13.58 -1.13 4.93
C SER A 138 -14.48 -0.17 5.71
N LEU A 139 -14.43 1.13 5.40
CA LEU A 139 -15.28 2.16 6.02
C LEU A 139 -16.77 1.93 5.69
N SER A 140 -17.10 1.75 4.42
CA SER A 140 -18.49 1.54 4.01
C SER A 140 -19.08 0.25 4.59
N SER A 141 -18.28 -0.81 4.72
CA SER A 141 -18.72 -2.06 5.37
C SER A 141 -18.91 -1.92 6.87
N ALA A 142 -18.15 -1.04 7.53
CA ALA A 142 -18.30 -0.77 8.94
C ALA A 142 -19.53 0.10 9.25
N LEU A 143 -19.75 1.14 8.46
CA LEU A 143 -20.87 2.08 8.62
C LEU A 143 -22.23 1.47 8.26
N HIS A 144 -22.27 0.78 7.12
CA HIS A 144 -23.53 0.34 6.52
C HIS A 144 -23.77 -1.16 6.68
N GLY A 145 -22.85 -1.85 7.36
CA GLY A 145 -22.79 -3.31 7.37
C GLY A 145 -22.30 -3.89 6.05
N PHE A 146 -22.29 -5.22 5.99
CA PHE A 146 -21.85 -5.95 4.81
C PHE A 146 -22.87 -5.84 3.67
N ASP A 147 -22.44 -5.32 2.51
CA ASP A 147 -23.29 -5.09 1.34
C ASP A 147 -22.53 -5.46 0.05
N VAL A 148 -23.20 -6.21 -0.83
CA VAL A 148 -22.71 -6.58 -2.17
C VAL A 148 -22.31 -5.35 -2.99
N ARG A 149 -23.00 -4.21 -2.82
CA ARG A 149 -22.69 -2.96 -3.52
C ARG A 149 -21.28 -2.43 -3.18
N ASN A 150 -20.79 -2.72 -1.98
CA ASN A 150 -19.45 -2.29 -1.54
C ASN A 150 -18.34 -3.18 -2.13
N ILE A 151 -18.65 -4.40 -2.60
CA ILE A 151 -17.67 -5.31 -3.21
C ILE A 151 -16.97 -4.68 -4.41
N ALA A 152 -17.66 -3.79 -5.14
CA ALA A 152 -17.07 -3.04 -6.24
C ALA A 152 -15.83 -2.23 -5.82
N TYR A 153 -15.77 -1.74 -4.57
CA TYR A 153 -14.57 -1.04 -4.06
C TYR A 153 -13.39 -1.98 -3.89
N LEU A 154 -13.64 -3.22 -3.46
CA LEU A 154 -12.60 -4.23 -3.34
C LEU A 154 -12.12 -4.70 -4.72
N ASP A 155 -13.04 -4.87 -5.68
CA ASP A 155 -12.69 -5.13 -7.08
C ASP A 155 -11.81 -4.01 -7.65
N GLN A 156 -12.14 -2.74 -7.39
CA GLN A 156 -11.33 -1.61 -7.82
C GLN A 156 -9.95 -1.60 -7.17
N SER A 157 -9.84 -1.94 -5.89
CA SER A 157 -8.53 -2.06 -5.22
C SER A 157 -7.61 -3.05 -5.94
N TYR A 158 -8.15 -4.21 -6.37
CA TYR A 158 -7.41 -5.19 -7.16
C TYR A 158 -7.19 -4.78 -8.62
N ALA A 159 -8.05 -3.92 -9.18
CA ALA A 159 -7.92 -3.43 -10.54
C ALA A 159 -6.79 -2.40 -10.66
N THR A 160 -6.66 -1.49 -9.70
CA THR A 160 -5.74 -0.36 -9.79
C THR A 160 -4.35 -0.62 -9.20
N GLY A 161 -4.21 -1.60 -8.30
CA GLY A 161 -2.92 -1.93 -7.68
C GLY A 161 -2.75 -3.42 -7.41
N PRO A 162 -2.69 -4.27 -8.46
CA PRO A 162 -2.43 -5.69 -8.26
C PRO A 162 -1.04 -5.89 -7.64
N PHE A 163 -0.92 -6.83 -6.70
CA PHE A 163 0.37 -7.24 -6.09
C PHE A 163 1.13 -6.19 -5.26
N GLU A 164 0.43 -5.19 -4.73
CA GLU A 164 0.99 -4.29 -3.74
C GLU A 164 1.20 -5.02 -2.40
N GLY A 165 2.41 -5.57 -2.21
CA GLY A 165 2.75 -6.40 -1.04
C GLY A 165 2.47 -5.74 0.32
N TRP A 166 2.48 -4.41 0.38
CA TRP A 166 2.24 -3.65 1.60
C TRP A 166 0.75 -3.58 2.02
N ILE A 167 -0.20 -3.73 1.09
CA ILE A 167 -1.65 -3.89 1.42
C ILE A 167 -2.13 -5.33 1.27
N ALA A 168 -1.32 -6.21 0.67
CA ALA A 168 -1.70 -7.57 0.30
C ALA A 168 -2.30 -8.35 1.48
N LEU A 169 -1.70 -8.28 2.68
CA LEU A 169 -2.21 -8.97 3.87
C LEU A 169 -3.63 -8.54 4.25
N GLN A 170 -3.86 -7.23 4.37
CA GLN A 170 -5.19 -6.71 4.73
C GLN A 170 -6.19 -6.97 3.61
N ARG A 171 -5.80 -6.71 2.36
CA ARG A 171 -6.65 -6.86 1.18
C ARG A 171 -7.06 -8.31 0.97
N ASN A 172 -6.10 -9.23 1.00
CA ASN A 172 -6.35 -10.65 0.82
C ASN A 172 -7.30 -11.18 1.90
N ARG A 173 -7.08 -10.82 3.18
CA ARG A 173 -8.00 -11.22 4.27
C ARG A 173 -9.44 -10.76 4.00
N LEU A 174 -9.64 -9.51 3.59
CA LEU A 174 -10.96 -8.96 3.28
C LEU A 174 -11.57 -9.60 2.02
N ALA A 175 -10.75 -9.87 1.01
CA ALA A 175 -11.16 -10.55 -0.22
C ALA A 175 -11.61 -11.99 0.06
N LEU A 176 -10.87 -12.71 0.89
CA LEU A 176 -11.21 -14.07 1.29
C LEU A 176 -12.48 -14.12 2.15
N ALA A 177 -12.71 -13.13 3.01
CA ALA A 177 -13.97 -13.01 3.75
C ALA A 177 -15.18 -12.76 2.84
N ALA A 178 -14.99 -12.06 1.72
CA ALA A 178 -16.03 -11.74 0.75
C ALA A 178 -15.98 -12.61 -0.52
N PHE A 179 -15.24 -13.72 -0.49
CA PHE A 179 -14.75 -14.39 -1.70
C PHE A 179 -15.84 -14.81 -2.68
N SER A 180 -16.96 -15.34 -2.19
CA SER A 180 -18.09 -15.80 -3.01
C SER A 180 -18.80 -14.67 -3.78
N MET A 181 -18.62 -13.42 -3.35
CA MET A 181 -19.24 -12.25 -3.97
C MET A 181 -18.32 -11.51 -4.94
N LEU A 182 -17.03 -11.82 -4.92
CA LEU A 182 -16.06 -11.21 -5.82
C LEU A 182 -16.27 -11.66 -7.26
N SER A 183 -15.97 -10.76 -8.20
CA SER A 183 -15.86 -11.13 -9.61
C SER A 183 -14.86 -12.27 -9.81
N GLU A 184 -15.04 -13.09 -10.84
CA GLU A 184 -14.12 -14.21 -11.12
C GLU A 184 -12.67 -13.74 -11.29
N VAL A 185 -12.48 -12.59 -11.96
CA VAL A 185 -11.17 -11.98 -12.15
C VAL A 185 -10.54 -11.59 -10.81
N THR A 186 -11.30 -10.98 -9.89
CA THR A 186 -10.80 -10.60 -8.57
C THR A 186 -10.52 -11.81 -7.69
N ARG A 187 -11.34 -12.88 -7.77
CA ARG A 187 -11.07 -14.15 -7.08
C ARG A 187 -9.72 -14.73 -7.48
N GLN A 188 -9.44 -14.80 -8.79
CA GLN A 188 -8.15 -15.29 -9.29
C GLN A 188 -6.99 -14.42 -8.80
N LYS A 189 -7.15 -13.09 -8.79
CA LYS A 189 -6.13 -12.18 -8.22
C LYS A 189 -5.91 -12.41 -6.73
N ALA A 190 -6.98 -12.63 -5.96
CA ALA A 190 -6.89 -12.93 -4.53
C ALA A 190 -6.22 -14.30 -4.28
N GLU A 191 -6.47 -15.30 -5.11
CA GLU A 191 -5.77 -16.60 -5.05
C GLU A 191 -4.26 -16.45 -5.34
N ILE A 192 -3.89 -15.71 -6.39
CA ILE A 192 -2.47 -15.44 -6.71
C ILE A 192 -1.81 -14.64 -5.58
N GLU A 193 -2.50 -13.64 -5.03
CA GLU A 193 -1.99 -12.85 -3.90
C GLU A 193 -1.82 -13.71 -2.64
N PHE A 194 -2.73 -14.65 -2.38
CA PHE A 194 -2.60 -15.61 -1.28
C PHE A 194 -1.33 -16.46 -1.43
N ALA A 195 -1.08 -17.01 -2.63
CA ALA A 195 0.15 -17.74 -2.90
C ALA A 195 1.41 -16.87 -2.71
N ALA A 196 1.37 -15.61 -3.15
CA ALA A 196 2.47 -14.66 -2.95
C ALA A 196 2.72 -14.31 -1.47
N ILE A 197 1.67 -14.26 -0.65
CA ILE A 197 1.79 -14.06 0.82
C ILE A 197 2.52 -15.25 1.45
N VAL A 198 2.17 -16.48 1.08
CA VAL A 198 2.88 -17.69 1.55
C VAL A 198 4.32 -17.68 1.07
N ASP A 199 4.55 -17.41 -0.21
CA ASP A 199 5.87 -17.34 -0.82
C ASP A 199 6.80 -16.33 -0.13
N SER A 200 6.23 -15.20 0.30
CA SER A 200 6.93 -14.14 1.04
C SER A 200 7.18 -14.45 2.52
N GLY A 201 6.83 -15.66 2.99
CA GLY A 201 7.07 -16.11 4.36
C GLY A 201 6.04 -15.67 5.40
N PHE A 202 4.93 -15.04 5.01
CA PHE A 202 3.84 -14.66 5.92
C PHE A 202 2.90 -15.85 6.21
N VAL A 203 3.48 -17.00 6.59
CA VAL A 203 2.80 -18.28 6.71
C VAL A 203 1.69 -18.29 7.76
N GLU A 204 1.87 -17.59 8.87
CA GLU A 204 0.86 -17.46 9.93
C GLU A 204 -0.39 -16.72 9.45
N ALA A 205 -0.19 -15.55 8.81
CA ALA A 205 -1.29 -14.75 8.29
C ALA A 205 -2.07 -15.48 7.17
N ALA A 206 -1.35 -16.17 6.30
CA ALA A 206 -1.96 -17.03 5.28
C ALA A 206 -2.76 -18.17 5.92
N ALA A 207 -2.23 -18.81 6.97
CA ALA A 207 -2.88 -19.96 7.56
C ALA A 207 -4.15 -19.58 8.33
N ILE A 208 -4.13 -18.46 9.06
CA ILE A 208 -5.34 -17.85 9.64
C ILE A 208 -6.38 -17.54 8.56
N SER A 209 -5.95 -17.06 7.39
CA SER A 209 -6.87 -16.78 6.30
C SER A 209 -7.47 -18.06 5.71
N LEU A 210 -6.66 -19.11 5.55
CA LEU A 210 -7.08 -20.42 5.04
C LEU A 210 -8.11 -21.11 5.96
N THR A 211 -7.94 -21.01 7.28
CA THR A 211 -8.84 -21.65 8.23
C THR A 211 -10.21 -20.96 8.31
N ASN A 212 -10.27 -19.67 7.99
CA ASN A 212 -11.50 -18.87 8.03
C ASN A 212 -12.35 -18.95 6.75
N VAL A 213 -11.82 -19.51 5.65
CA VAL A 213 -12.60 -19.69 4.41
C VAL A 213 -13.36 -21.01 4.39
N GLY A 214 -14.45 -21.03 3.61
CA GLY A 214 -15.23 -22.23 3.32
C GLY A 214 -14.44 -23.31 2.57
N TRP A 215 -14.94 -24.54 2.61
CA TRP A 215 -14.26 -25.73 2.07
C TRP A 215 -13.93 -25.61 0.57
N LEU A 216 -14.89 -25.18 -0.23
CA LEU A 216 -14.70 -25.04 -1.69
C LEU A 216 -13.63 -23.99 -2.04
N GLN A 217 -13.53 -22.93 -1.25
CA GLN A 217 -12.54 -21.87 -1.43
C GLN A 217 -11.15 -22.35 -1.00
N ARG A 218 -11.09 -23.15 0.06
CA ARG A 218 -9.86 -23.73 0.58
C ARG A 218 -9.11 -24.53 -0.48
N ASP A 219 -9.80 -25.39 -1.21
CA ASP A 219 -9.18 -26.22 -2.26
C ASP A 219 -8.55 -25.36 -3.36
N ARG A 220 -9.21 -24.26 -3.74
CA ARG A 220 -8.66 -23.30 -4.72
C ARG A 220 -7.43 -22.59 -4.20
N LEU A 221 -7.46 -22.14 -2.93
CA LEU A 221 -6.30 -21.50 -2.30
C LEU A 221 -5.12 -22.47 -2.18
N LEU A 222 -5.36 -23.71 -1.77
CA LEU A 222 -4.33 -24.75 -1.72
C LEU A 222 -3.77 -25.01 -3.12
N ALA A 223 -4.61 -25.20 -4.14
CA ALA A 223 -4.16 -25.38 -5.52
C ALA A 223 -3.32 -24.19 -6.03
N SER A 224 -3.63 -22.96 -5.59
CA SER A 224 -2.87 -21.77 -5.96
C SER A 224 -1.42 -21.78 -5.45
N LEU A 225 -1.13 -22.55 -4.39
CA LEU A 225 0.20 -22.65 -3.77
C LEU A 225 1.23 -23.33 -4.66
N ASP A 226 0.84 -23.99 -5.75
CA ASP A 226 1.80 -24.54 -6.71
C ASP A 226 2.73 -23.47 -7.31
N ARG A 227 2.33 -22.19 -7.22
CA ARG A 227 3.12 -21.03 -7.62
C ARG A 227 4.16 -20.58 -6.59
N ALA A 228 4.04 -21.02 -5.34
CA ALA A 228 4.94 -20.65 -4.26
C ALA A 228 6.16 -21.58 -4.20
N ASP A 229 7.29 -21.05 -3.73
CA ASP A 229 8.50 -21.82 -3.52
C ASP A 229 8.27 -23.01 -2.59
N VAL A 230 8.99 -24.10 -2.85
CA VAL A 230 8.85 -25.35 -2.10
C VAL A 230 9.16 -25.16 -0.61
N ILE A 231 10.14 -24.31 -0.27
CA ILE A 231 10.52 -24.03 1.12
C ILE A 231 9.37 -23.32 1.84
N SER A 232 8.78 -22.31 1.21
CA SER A 232 7.65 -21.55 1.75
C SER A 232 6.40 -22.45 1.92
N ARG A 233 6.13 -23.34 0.97
CA ARG A 233 5.06 -24.35 1.09
C ARG A 233 5.31 -25.32 2.24
N GLU A 234 6.54 -25.79 2.43
CA GLU A 234 6.89 -26.70 3.52
C GLU A 234 6.74 -26.02 4.89
N GLN A 235 7.16 -24.76 5.02
CA GLN A 235 6.97 -23.96 6.24
C GLN A 235 5.49 -23.78 6.56
N PHE A 236 4.69 -23.46 5.54
CA PHE A 236 3.24 -23.34 5.65
C PHE A 236 2.57 -24.64 6.10
N ALA A 237 2.93 -25.76 5.47
CA ALA A 237 2.42 -27.08 5.82
C ALA A 237 2.79 -27.48 7.27
N LYS A 238 4.05 -27.23 7.68
CA LYS A 238 4.50 -27.47 9.06
C LYS A 238 3.73 -26.62 10.07
N TRP A 239 3.46 -25.36 9.75
CA TRP A 239 2.67 -24.49 10.61
C TRP A 239 1.24 -25.04 10.79
N LEU A 240 0.58 -25.40 9.68
CA LEU A 240 -0.78 -25.97 9.71
C LEU A 240 -0.85 -27.27 10.52
N ALA A 241 0.13 -28.16 10.35
CA ALA A 241 0.21 -29.40 11.11
C ALA A 241 0.37 -29.16 12.62
N ARG A 242 1.16 -28.15 13.02
CA ARG A 242 1.33 -27.76 14.43
C ARG A 242 0.05 -27.24 15.06
N GLU A 243 -0.77 -26.53 14.29
CA GLU A 243 -2.09 -26.04 14.72
C GLU A 243 -3.20 -27.10 14.58
N GLY A 244 -2.85 -28.36 14.25
CA GLY A 244 -3.81 -29.46 14.12
C GLY A 244 -4.67 -29.39 12.86
N VAL A 245 -4.33 -28.54 11.89
CA VAL A 245 -5.06 -28.39 10.63
C VAL A 245 -4.53 -29.41 9.62
N LYS A 246 -5.35 -30.42 9.32
CA LYS A 246 -5.02 -31.46 8.33
C LYS A 246 -5.49 -31.02 6.94
N VAL A 247 -4.55 -30.58 6.11
CA VAL A 247 -4.78 -30.25 4.69
C VAL A 247 -3.60 -30.72 3.85
N ASP A 248 -3.88 -31.08 2.60
CA ASP A 248 -2.86 -31.43 1.63
C ASP A 248 -2.30 -30.15 0.99
N VAL A 249 -1.00 -29.93 1.11
CA VAL A 249 -0.31 -28.78 0.50
C VAL A 249 0.41 -29.29 -0.75
N PRO A 250 0.13 -28.75 -1.95
CA PRO A 250 0.66 -29.31 -3.19
C PRO A 250 2.17 -29.47 -3.17
N GLY A 251 2.64 -30.66 -3.53
CA GLY A 251 4.08 -30.97 -3.62
C GLY A 251 4.78 -31.19 -2.27
N ILE A 252 4.06 -31.17 -1.15
CA ILE A 252 4.63 -31.40 0.19
C ILE A 252 4.09 -32.70 0.77
N VAL A 253 4.98 -33.66 0.99
CA VAL A 253 4.67 -34.85 1.80
C VAL A 253 5.20 -34.58 3.20
N LEU A 254 4.31 -34.22 4.13
CA LEU A 254 4.68 -34.22 5.54
C LEU A 254 4.78 -35.67 5.98
N GLU A 255 5.99 -36.14 6.29
CA GLU A 255 6.14 -37.40 7.00
C GLU A 255 5.37 -37.27 8.32
N GLU A 256 4.26 -38.00 8.44
CA GLU A 256 3.58 -38.19 9.71
C GLU A 256 4.60 -38.84 10.64
N ARG A 257 5.25 -38.02 11.48
CA ARG A 257 6.04 -38.52 12.59
C ARG A 257 5.06 -39.20 13.55
N PHE A 258 4.72 -40.46 13.25
CA PHE A 258 4.16 -41.40 14.19
C PHE A 258 5.18 -41.56 15.32
N GLY A 259 5.00 -40.77 16.37
CA GLY A 259 5.83 -40.76 17.56
C GLY A 259 4.96 -40.98 18.79
N ARG A 260 4.72 -42.27 19.07
CA ARG A 260 4.46 -42.94 20.37
C ARG A 260 3.44 -42.33 21.34
#